data_AF-A0A6J6KW43-F1
#
_entry.id   AF-A0A6J6KW43-F1
#
_cell.length_a   1.000
_cell.length_b   1.000
_cell.length_c   1.000
_cell.angle_alpha   90.00
_cell.angle_beta   90.00
_cell.angle_gamma   90.00
#
_symmetry.space_group_name_H-M   'P 1'
#
loop_
_entity.id
_entity.type
_entity.pdbx_description
1 polymer ?
#
loop_
_entity_poly.entity_id
_entity_poly.type
_entity_poly.pdbx_seq_one_letter_code
_entity_poly.pdbx_strand_id
1 'polypeptide(L)'
;MRMSKKLIAVLIATLVFPTPTASAQSVPSTFEFTGSGYGHGVGMSQFGARALAQAGESASAILNYYYKDVQVAPFVDTHTIRVNIANLVKSISFATQIPGARLEVFEGDVALAPELTPIAIFESRKRATFSFGSKSVVLSGIARGNAVTLRWVGDGAVISMFSGKTTSRYKYGYITIKVLRGALAVTNTMSLRDEYLYGISEVSSSWPSAVLEAQAIASRSYALSKLGVVRAACDCQVYSHISDQNFVGFSKESEPRFGHLWKAAVDRTIIDTTTSLVVLSEGKPAQTYFFSSSGGATQSTLDAWGTATAYTQSVPDTASVDVKTNPRFASWKASATRELIAKAFVLPDVVSLEILSRNEAGAVTFIAGTSSTGIVKKIRGDTFRSRAKIPSPWFNLVIPPVPQG
;
A
#
# COMPACT_ATOMS: atom_id res chain seq x y z
N MET A 1 96.95 37.29 -33.78
CA MET A 1 96.45 36.76 -32.49
C MET A 1 95.18 37.50 -32.08
N ARG A 2 94.01 36.88 -32.24
CA ARG A 2 92.74 37.30 -31.63
C ARG A 2 91.95 36.04 -31.30
N MET A 3 91.56 35.93 -30.02
CA MET A 3 91.13 34.73 -29.33
C MET A 3 89.69 34.29 -29.68
N SER A 4 89.49 32.97 -29.64
CA SER A 4 88.23 32.24 -29.69
C SER A 4 87.36 32.44 -28.44
N LYS A 5 86.03 32.46 -28.62
CA LYS A 5 85.07 31.85 -27.69
C LYS A 5 83.88 31.30 -28.49
N LYS A 6 83.70 29.98 -28.54
CA LYS A 6 82.45 29.34 -28.97
C LYS A 6 81.75 28.82 -27.71
N LEU A 7 80.54 29.31 -27.46
CA LEU A 7 79.63 28.80 -26.42
C LEU A 7 79.08 27.44 -26.86
N ILE A 8 79.09 26.45 -25.97
CA ILE A 8 78.34 25.19 -26.11
C ILE A 8 77.02 25.37 -25.37
N ALA A 9 75.89 25.28 -26.09
CA ALA A 9 74.56 25.20 -25.49
C ALA A 9 74.18 23.73 -25.30
N VAL A 10 73.94 23.32 -24.05
CA VAL A 10 73.43 21.99 -23.69
C VAL A 10 71.89 22.04 -23.74
N LEU A 11 71.28 21.22 -24.60
CA LEU A 11 69.84 21.04 -24.68
C LEU A 11 69.42 19.95 -23.66
N ILE A 12 68.69 20.32 -22.62
CA ILE A 12 68.06 19.37 -21.69
C ILE A 12 66.67 19.04 -22.24
N ALA A 13 66.47 17.82 -22.72
CA ALA A 13 65.16 17.33 -23.13
C ALA A 13 64.38 16.83 -21.90
N THR A 14 63.38 17.60 -21.48
CA THR A 14 62.42 17.18 -20.45
C THR A 14 61.39 16.22 -21.05
N LEU A 15 61.46 14.94 -20.67
CA LEU A 15 60.39 13.96 -20.91
C LEU A 15 59.18 14.30 -20.04
N VAL A 16 58.12 14.79 -20.67
CA VAL A 16 56.80 14.98 -20.05
C VAL A 16 56.02 13.68 -20.21
N PHE A 17 55.82 12.95 -19.10
CA PHE A 17 54.83 11.87 -19.07
C PHE A 17 53.43 12.48 -18.93
N PRO A 18 52.45 12.11 -19.77
CA PRO A 18 51.08 12.55 -19.57
C PRO A 18 50.55 11.97 -18.26
N THR A 19 50.11 12.84 -17.36
CA THR A 19 49.33 12.42 -16.18
C THR A 19 48.01 11.83 -16.67
N PRO A 20 47.55 10.69 -16.12
CA PRO A 20 46.21 10.21 -16.42
C PRO A 20 45.21 11.27 -15.97
N THR A 21 44.49 11.84 -16.93
CA THR A 21 43.34 12.70 -16.66
C THR A 21 42.29 11.84 -15.96
N ALA A 22 42.16 12.02 -14.64
CA ALA A 22 41.02 11.49 -13.91
C ALA A 22 39.76 12.11 -14.52
N SER A 23 39.04 11.33 -15.34
CA SER A 23 37.74 11.76 -15.84
C SER A 23 36.80 11.80 -14.64
N ALA A 24 36.48 13.01 -14.18
CA ALA A 24 35.46 13.21 -13.16
C ALA A 24 34.14 12.73 -13.75
N GLN A 25 33.77 11.48 -13.41
CA GLN A 25 32.49 10.92 -13.81
C GLN A 25 31.40 11.88 -13.31
N SER A 26 30.68 12.48 -14.24
CA SER A 26 29.64 13.45 -13.91
C SER A 26 28.63 12.76 -13.00
N VAL A 27 28.35 13.37 -11.85
CA VAL A 27 27.40 12.83 -10.89
C VAL A 27 26.03 12.72 -11.58
N PRO A 28 25.42 11.52 -11.60
CA PRO A 28 24.18 11.31 -12.35
C PRO A 28 23.03 12.14 -11.77
N SER A 29 22.28 12.82 -12.64
CA SER A 29 21.07 13.58 -12.24
C SER A 29 19.91 12.64 -11.87
N THR A 30 19.91 11.43 -12.42
CA THR A 30 18.92 10.38 -12.20
C THR A 30 19.60 9.03 -12.08
N PHE A 31 19.02 8.14 -11.28
CA PHE A 31 19.41 6.74 -11.20
C PHE A 31 18.38 5.90 -11.97
N GLU A 32 18.89 5.00 -12.80
CA GLU A 32 18.08 4.15 -13.69
C GLU A 32 18.05 2.71 -13.17
N PHE A 33 16.89 2.07 -13.29
CA PHE A 33 16.61 0.75 -12.76
C PHE A 33 15.87 -0.12 -13.79
N THR A 34 16.19 -1.40 -13.80
CA THR A 34 15.39 -2.45 -14.47
C THR A 34 14.95 -3.45 -13.44
N GLY A 35 13.79 -4.09 -13.64
CA GLY A 35 13.32 -5.09 -12.68
C GLY A 35 12.07 -5.83 -13.12
N SER A 36 11.48 -6.57 -12.19
CA SER A 36 10.24 -7.32 -12.36
C SER A 36 9.37 -7.27 -11.09
N GLY A 37 8.12 -7.67 -11.18
CA GLY A 37 7.16 -7.62 -10.07
C GLY A 37 6.66 -6.21 -9.70
N TYR A 38 5.67 -6.17 -8.81
CA TYR A 38 5.07 -4.96 -8.26
C TYR A 38 4.58 -5.21 -6.83
N GLY A 39 5.09 -4.43 -5.88
CA GLY A 39 4.76 -4.55 -4.46
C GLY A 39 5.92 -5.03 -3.58
N HIS A 40 5.61 -5.50 -2.38
CA HIS A 40 6.61 -5.85 -1.35
C HIS A 40 7.06 -7.31 -1.40
N GLY A 41 6.31 -8.19 -2.08
CA GLY A 41 6.75 -9.55 -2.29
C GLY A 41 6.42 -10.57 -1.21
N VAL A 42 5.71 -10.19 -0.14
CA VAL A 42 5.48 -11.03 1.04
C VAL A 42 4.08 -11.63 1.03
N GLY A 43 3.95 -12.93 1.24
CA GLY A 43 2.66 -13.62 1.29
C GLY A 43 2.07 -13.91 -0.08
N MET A 44 0.77 -13.68 -0.29
CA MET A 44 0.08 -14.09 -1.51
C MET A 44 0.34 -13.14 -2.69
N SER A 45 0.90 -13.66 -3.78
CA SER A 45 0.97 -12.97 -5.08
C SER A 45 -0.39 -13.00 -5.77
N GLN A 46 -0.94 -11.84 -6.12
CA GLN A 46 -2.26 -11.76 -6.77
C GLN A 46 -2.25 -12.35 -8.18
N PHE A 47 -1.20 -12.07 -8.97
CA PHE A 47 -1.06 -12.68 -10.30
C PHE A 47 -0.75 -14.18 -10.23
N GLY A 48 0.08 -14.60 -9.28
CA GLY A 48 0.34 -16.02 -9.05
C GLY A 48 -0.89 -16.78 -8.58
N ALA A 49 -1.66 -16.21 -7.64
CA ALA A 49 -2.94 -16.77 -7.19
C ALA A 49 -3.96 -16.86 -8.32
N ARG A 50 -4.01 -15.86 -9.22
CA ARG A 50 -4.84 -15.91 -10.42
C ARG A 50 -4.44 -17.07 -11.33
N ALA A 51 -3.15 -17.28 -11.56
CA ALA A 51 -2.67 -18.39 -12.39
C ALA A 51 -3.01 -19.75 -11.78
N LEU A 52 -2.84 -19.92 -10.46
CA LEU A 52 -3.26 -21.13 -9.75
C LEU A 52 -4.78 -21.36 -9.88
N ALA A 53 -5.59 -20.31 -9.71
CA ALA A 53 -7.04 -20.41 -9.89
C ALA A 53 -7.42 -20.79 -11.35
N GLN A 54 -6.68 -20.31 -12.35
CA GLN A 54 -6.87 -20.70 -13.75
C GLN A 54 -6.45 -22.15 -14.01
N ALA A 55 -5.52 -22.69 -13.23
CA ALA A 55 -5.13 -24.10 -13.24
C ALA A 55 -6.12 -25.01 -12.49
N GLY A 56 -7.19 -24.45 -11.90
CA GLY A 56 -8.23 -25.21 -11.20
C GLY A 56 -8.03 -25.34 -9.68
N GLU A 57 -7.05 -24.65 -9.11
CA GLU A 57 -6.82 -24.68 -7.66
C GLU A 57 -7.95 -24.00 -6.88
N SER A 58 -8.29 -24.59 -5.73
CA SER A 58 -9.26 -24.01 -4.80
C SER A 58 -8.69 -22.81 -4.05
N ALA A 59 -9.56 -21.96 -3.48
CA ALA A 59 -9.13 -20.84 -2.65
C ALA A 59 -8.22 -21.27 -1.49
N SER A 60 -8.57 -22.37 -0.81
CA SER A 60 -7.80 -22.93 0.30
C SER A 60 -6.43 -23.46 -0.16
N ALA A 61 -6.37 -24.12 -1.32
CA ALA A 61 -5.11 -24.59 -1.89
C ALA A 61 -4.18 -23.42 -2.26
N ILE A 62 -4.73 -22.36 -2.86
CA ILE A 62 -4.00 -21.12 -3.15
C ILE A 62 -3.43 -20.51 -1.85
N LEU A 63 -4.24 -20.40 -0.80
CA LEU A 63 -3.79 -19.83 0.48
C LEU A 63 -2.71 -20.69 1.15
N ASN A 64 -2.88 -22.01 1.19
CA ASN A 64 -1.89 -22.94 1.75
C ASN A 64 -0.60 -23.02 0.90
N TYR A 65 -0.67 -22.64 -0.38
CA TYR A 65 0.52 -22.48 -1.20
C TYR A 65 1.37 -21.30 -0.70
N TYR A 66 0.78 -20.13 -0.49
CA TYR A 66 1.50 -18.90 -0.13
C TYR A 66 1.78 -18.73 1.36
N TYR A 67 0.93 -19.28 2.22
CA TYR A 67 1.09 -19.22 3.67
C TYR A 67 1.41 -20.61 4.20
N LYS A 68 2.52 -20.75 4.92
CA LYS A 68 2.99 -22.02 5.48
C LYS A 68 2.50 -22.23 6.91
N ASP A 69 2.37 -23.47 7.35
CA ASP A 69 1.99 -23.80 8.73
C ASP A 69 0.70 -23.10 9.20
N VAL A 70 -0.24 -22.89 8.28
CA VAL A 70 -1.56 -22.29 8.55
C VAL A 70 -2.68 -23.29 8.29
N GLN A 71 -3.86 -22.94 8.78
CA GLN A 71 -5.12 -23.63 8.47
C GLN A 71 -6.11 -22.62 7.91
N VAL A 72 -6.81 -22.98 6.84
CA VAL A 72 -7.99 -22.24 6.38
C VAL A 72 -9.21 -22.88 7.03
N ALA A 73 -9.75 -22.24 8.06
CA ALA A 73 -10.81 -22.82 8.90
C ALA A 73 -11.86 -21.77 9.31
N PRO A 74 -13.08 -22.20 9.70
CA PRO A 74 -14.08 -21.32 10.26
C PRO A 74 -13.58 -20.61 11.53
N PHE A 75 -13.79 -19.30 11.62
CA PHE A 75 -13.44 -18.48 12.78
C PHE A 75 -14.49 -17.39 13.00
N VAL A 76 -14.72 -16.98 14.25
CA VAL A 76 -15.72 -15.96 14.61
C VAL A 76 -15.29 -14.58 14.10
N ASP A 77 -16.13 -13.98 13.25
CA ASP A 77 -15.82 -12.71 12.58
C ASP A 77 -16.94 -11.67 12.68
N THR A 78 -17.87 -11.84 13.61
CA THR A 78 -19.01 -10.92 13.89
C THR A 78 -18.62 -9.57 14.50
N HIS A 79 -17.34 -9.22 14.43
CA HIS A 79 -16.80 -7.96 14.94
C HIS A 79 -17.08 -6.82 13.96
N THR A 80 -17.08 -5.58 14.47
CA THR A 80 -17.00 -4.40 13.62
C THR A 80 -15.56 -3.98 13.40
N ILE A 81 -15.28 -3.37 12.24
CA ILE A 81 -13.99 -2.75 11.93
C ILE A 81 -14.16 -1.27 11.63
N ARG A 82 -13.28 -0.43 12.19
CA ARG A 82 -13.21 1.02 11.94
C ARG A 82 -12.08 1.30 10.94
N VAL A 83 -12.49 1.69 9.73
CA VAL A 83 -11.62 1.99 8.60
C VAL A 83 -11.42 3.50 8.51
N ASN A 84 -10.18 4.00 8.51
CA ASN A 84 -9.93 5.41 8.20
C ASN A 84 -10.07 5.65 6.70
N ILE A 85 -11.03 6.50 6.33
CA ILE A 85 -11.41 6.81 4.95
C ILE A 85 -11.00 8.23 4.51
N ALA A 86 -10.60 9.08 5.45
CA ALA A 86 -9.86 10.32 5.20
C ALA A 86 -9.08 10.71 6.46
N ASN A 87 -7.79 11.03 6.32
CA ASN A 87 -6.94 11.38 7.46
C ASN A 87 -6.39 12.80 7.34
N LEU A 88 -6.35 13.51 8.47
CA LEU A 88 -5.78 14.86 8.62
C LEU A 88 -6.33 15.88 7.61
N VAL A 89 -7.61 15.82 7.29
CA VAL A 89 -8.28 16.77 6.39
C VAL A 89 -8.78 17.99 7.14
N LYS A 90 -8.82 19.16 6.48
CA LYS A 90 -9.33 20.40 7.09
C LYS A 90 -10.85 20.57 6.96
N SER A 91 -11.42 19.98 5.92
CA SER A 91 -12.85 20.03 5.63
C SER A 91 -13.27 18.76 4.88
N ILE A 92 -14.50 18.30 5.11
CA ILE A 92 -15.11 17.15 4.46
C ILE A 92 -16.62 17.37 4.34
N SER A 93 -17.25 16.90 3.26
CA SER A 93 -18.71 16.99 3.11
C SER A 93 -19.36 15.64 2.83
N PHE A 94 -20.64 15.54 3.18
CA PHE A 94 -21.46 14.35 2.96
C PHE A 94 -22.84 14.70 2.41
N ALA A 95 -23.43 13.81 1.62
CA ALA A 95 -24.83 13.89 1.21
C ALA A 95 -25.35 12.51 0.82
N THR A 96 -26.60 12.21 1.17
CA THR A 96 -27.35 11.11 0.54
C THR A 96 -27.84 11.53 -0.84
N GLN A 97 -28.04 10.58 -1.76
CA GLN A 97 -28.47 10.87 -3.15
C GLN A 97 -29.84 10.27 -3.50
N ILE A 98 -30.28 9.27 -2.74
CA ILE A 98 -31.52 8.53 -3.00
C ILE A 98 -32.71 9.35 -2.48
N PRO A 99 -33.77 9.56 -3.28
CA PRO A 99 -34.99 10.22 -2.82
C PRO A 99 -35.57 9.54 -1.57
N GLY A 100 -35.96 10.31 -0.56
CA GLY A 100 -36.45 9.80 0.72
C GLY A 100 -35.37 9.36 1.71
N ALA A 101 -34.10 9.27 1.30
CA ALA A 101 -32.99 9.05 2.22
C ALA A 101 -32.53 10.36 2.88
N ARG A 102 -32.18 10.29 4.17
CA ARG A 102 -31.68 11.43 4.95
C ARG A 102 -30.38 11.08 5.68
N LEU A 103 -29.61 12.11 5.99
CA LEU A 103 -28.40 12.05 6.82
C LEU A 103 -28.72 12.62 8.20
N GLU A 104 -28.50 11.81 9.22
CA GLU A 104 -28.65 12.16 10.63
C GLU A 104 -27.26 12.34 11.26
N VAL A 105 -27.07 13.45 11.97
CA VAL A 105 -25.81 13.78 12.66
C VAL A 105 -26.03 13.72 14.16
N PHE A 106 -25.12 13.08 14.87
CA PHE A 106 -25.11 12.93 16.32
C PHE A 106 -23.83 13.52 16.90
N GLU A 107 -23.91 14.10 18.10
CA GLU A 107 -22.71 14.55 18.81
C GLU A 107 -21.99 13.36 19.45
N GLY A 108 -20.65 13.37 19.38
CA GLY A 108 -19.81 12.30 19.93
C GLY A 108 -19.49 11.17 18.94
N ASP A 109 -18.65 10.25 19.41
CA ASP A 109 -18.34 8.97 18.75
C ASP A 109 -19.29 7.90 19.30
N VAL A 110 -20.49 7.82 18.70
CA VAL A 110 -21.58 6.99 19.18
C VAL A 110 -21.83 5.85 18.20
N ALA A 111 -21.66 4.61 18.67
CA ALA A 111 -22.03 3.42 17.88
C ALA A 111 -23.53 3.43 17.56
N LEU A 112 -24.05 2.40 16.87
CA LEU A 112 -25.47 2.23 16.58
C LEU A 112 -26.27 1.89 17.85
N ALA A 113 -26.31 2.80 18.82
CA ALA A 113 -27.15 2.71 20.02
C ALA A 113 -28.58 3.22 19.71
N PRO A 114 -29.62 2.66 20.35
CA PRO A 114 -30.98 3.19 20.24
C PRO A 114 -31.14 4.54 20.97
N GLU A 115 -32.13 5.31 20.51
CA GLU A 115 -32.68 6.55 21.09
C GLU A 115 -31.71 7.70 21.38
N LEU A 116 -30.89 8.06 20.39
CA LEU A 116 -30.30 9.41 20.37
C LEU A 116 -31.12 10.31 19.45
N THR A 117 -31.32 11.56 19.86
CA THR A 117 -31.87 12.58 18.97
C THR A 117 -30.74 13.16 18.12
N PRO A 118 -30.86 13.20 16.78
CA PRO A 118 -29.85 13.83 15.95
C PRO A 118 -29.79 15.33 16.23
N ILE A 119 -28.57 15.87 16.32
CA ILE A 119 -28.32 17.31 16.47
C ILE A 119 -28.54 18.07 15.16
N ALA A 120 -28.59 17.37 14.02
CA ALA A 120 -28.93 17.90 12.71
C ALA A 120 -29.41 16.78 11.78
N ILE A 121 -30.33 17.13 10.86
CA ILE A 121 -30.83 16.24 9.81
C ILE A 121 -30.66 16.97 8.46
N PHE A 122 -30.16 16.25 7.47
CA PHE A 122 -30.03 16.74 6.09
C PHE A 122 -30.82 15.82 5.15
N GLU A 123 -31.82 16.39 4.49
CA GLU A 123 -32.60 15.69 3.47
C GLU A 123 -31.76 15.29 2.25
N SER A 124 -32.29 14.38 1.43
CA SER A 124 -31.63 13.91 0.21
C SER A 124 -31.10 15.06 -0.65
N ARG A 125 -29.89 14.88 -1.18
CA ARG A 125 -29.13 15.84 -2.01
C ARG A 125 -28.71 17.12 -1.27
N LYS A 126 -29.08 17.31 0.00
CA LYS A 126 -28.54 18.40 0.84
C LYS A 126 -27.17 17.98 1.38
N ARG A 127 -26.22 18.90 1.27
CA ARG A 127 -24.82 18.68 1.64
C ARG A 127 -24.58 19.14 3.08
N ALA A 128 -24.11 18.23 3.93
CA ALA A 128 -23.55 18.55 5.23
C ALA A 128 -22.04 18.75 5.08
N THR A 129 -21.49 19.86 5.58
CA THR A 129 -20.06 20.16 5.53
C THR A 129 -19.51 20.31 6.93
N PHE A 130 -18.41 19.61 7.19
CA PHE A 130 -17.70 19.56 8.46
C PHE A 130 -16.30 20.12 8.27
N SER A 131 -15.88 21.03 9.14
CA SER A 131 -14.53 21.59 9.14
C SER A 131 -13.87 21.47 10.51
N PHE A 132 -12.54 21.50 10.50
CA PHE A 132 -11.76 21.59 11.73
C PHE A 132 -11.87 23.00 12.33
N GLY A 133 -12.45 23.11 13.53
CA GLY A 133 -12.26 24.26 14.42
C GLY A 133 -11.02 24.07 15.30
N SER A 134 -10.77 24.90 16.30
CA SER A 134 -9.54 24.79 17.12
C SER A 134 -9.38 23.44 17.83
N LYS A 135 -10.46 22.92 18.43
CA LYS A 135 -10.52 21.60 19.12
C LYS A 135 -11.85 20.86 18.88
N SER A 136 -12.64 21.35 17.94
CA SER A 136 -14.03 20.98 17.69
C SER A 136 -14.23 20.59 16.23
N VAL A 137 -15.17 19.69 15.98
CA VAL A 137 -15.75 19.57 14.63
C VAL A 137 -16.73 20.73 14.45
N VAL A 138 -16.66 21.47 13.35
CA VAL A 138 -17.61 22.56 13.07
C VAL A 138 -18.59 22.09 12.01
N LEU A 139 -19.89 22.18 12.29
CA LEU A 139 -20.98 21.87 11.37
C LEU A 139 -21.82 23.13 11.15
N SER A 140 -21.93 23.59 9.90
CA SER A 140 -22.70 24.79 9.53
C SER A 140 -22.34 26.03 10.36
N GLY A 141 -21.05 26.21 10.65
CA GLY A 141 -20.54 27.34 11.44
C GLY A 141 -20.63 27.18 12.95
N ILE A 142 -21.26 26.11 13.45
CA ILE A 142 -21.40 25.87 14.89
C ILE A 142 -20.42 24.80 15.33
N ALA A 143 -19.63 25.11 16.37
CA ALA A 143 -18.76 24.12 17.00
C ALA A 143 -19.61 22.99 17.61
N ARG A 144 -19.18 21.77 17.35
CA ARG A 144 -19.59 20.52 17.98
C ARG A 144 -18.41 20.02 18.82
N GLY A 145 -18.63 19.04 19.70
CA GLY A 145 -17.55 18.40 20.44
C GLY A 145 -16.38 17.92 19.55
N ASN A 146 -15.43 17.23 20.17
CA ASN A 146 -14.27 16.70 19.45
C ASN A 146 -14.60 15.57 18.45
N ALA A 147 -15.85 15.07 18.44
CA ALA A 147 -16.34 14.07 17.50
C ALA A 147 -17.81 14.28 17.17
N VAL A 148 -18.21 13.83 15.98
CA VAL A 148 -19.61 13.66 15.56
C VAL A 148 -19.75 12.34 14.81
N THR A 149 -20.94 11.75 14.87
CA THR A 149 -21.30 10.53 14.16
C THR A 149 -22.37 10.79 13.12
N LEU A 150 -22.21 10.20 11.95
CA LEU A 150 -23.11 10.27 10.82
C LEU A 150 -23.79 8.91 10.61
N ARG A 151 -25.12 8.93 10.54
CA ARG A 151 -25.94 7.78 10.13
C ARG A 151 -26.79 8.21 8.94
N TRP A 152 -26.94 7.35 7.95
CA TRP A 152 -27.83 7.61 6.82
C TRP A 152 -28.98 6.60 6.86
N VAL A 153 -30.20 7.10 6.69
CA VAL A 153 -31.43 6.32 6.85
C VAL A 153 -32.24 6.44 5.57
N GLY A 154 -32.87 5.34 5.17
CA GLY A 154 -33.72 5.25 3.99
C GLY A 154 -33.50 3.93 3.26
N ASP A 155 -34.50 3.51 2.49
CA ASP A 155 -34.39 2.29 1.69
C ASP A 155 -33.28 2.42 0.64
N GLY A 156 -32.40 1.41 0.59
CA GLY A 156 -31.21 1.39 -0.25
C GLY A 156 -30.21 2.53 -0.01
N ALA A 157 -30.31 3.29 1.09
CA ALA A 157 -29.58 4.54 1.28
C ALA A 157 -28.05 4.37 1.12
N VAL A 158 -27.45 5.28 0.35
CA VAL A 158 -26.00 5.39 0.13
C VAL A 158 -25.59 6.82 0.42
N ILE A 159 -24.52 6.98 1.19
CA ILE A 159 -23.91 8.27 1.49
C ILE A 159 -22.71 8.52 0.57
N SER A 160 -22.65 9.70 -0.04
CA SER A 160 -21.48 10.19 -0.77
C SER A 160 -20.64 11.06 0.14
N MET A 161 -19.35 10.74 0.26
CA MET A 161 -18.33 11.57 0.88
C MET A 161 -17.57 12.35 -0.19
N PHE A 162 -17.42 13.66 0.01
CA PHE A 162 -16.72 14.56 -0.90
C PHE A 162 -15.47 15.10 -0.22
N SER A 163 -14.30 14.79 -0.79
CA SER A 163 -12.99 15.24 -0.32
C SER A 163 -12.21 15.87 -1.48
N GLY A 164 -12.22 17.21 -1.53
CA GLY A 164 -11.69 17.94 -2.68
C GLY A 164 -12.43 17.56 -3.97
N LYS A 165 -11.68 17.01 -4.95
CA LYS A 165 -12.24 16.54 -6.24
C LYS A 165 -12.70 15.09 -6.22
N THR A 166 -12.43 14.36 -5.13
CA THR A 166 -12.72 12.93 -5.03
C THR A 166 -14.07 12.72 -4.35
N THR A 167 -14.89 11.84 -4.93
CA THR A 167 -16.15 11.38 -4.33
C THR A 167 -16.05 9.88 -4.05
N SER A 168 -16.34 9.48 -2.82
CA SER A 168 -16.43 8.07 -2.40
C SER A 168 -17.84 7.77 -1.90
N ARG A 169 -18.29 6.52 -2.01
CA ARG A 169 -19.66 6.12 -1.64
C ARG A 169 -19.63 5.00 -0.61
N TYR A 170 -20.50 5.09 0.39
CA TYR A 170 -20.62 4.10 1.46
C TYR A 170 -22.09 3.72 1.64
N LYS A 171 -22.33 2.43 1.81
CA LYS A 171 -23.67 1.86 1.98
C LYS A 171 -23.89 1.33 3.40
N TYR A 172 -22.82 0.84 4.03
CA TYR A 172 -22.88 0.10 5.27
C TYR A 172 -22.26 0.84 6.47
N GLY A 173 -22.75 0.49 7.67
CA GLY A 173 -22.25 0.99 8.93
C GLY A 173 -22.59 2.46 9.21
N TYR A 174 -21.68 3.14 9.92
CA TYR A 174 -21.78 4.57 10.25
C TYR A 174 -20.42 5.24 10.10
N ILE A 175 -20.40 6.58 10.06
CA ILE A 175 -19.18 7.35 9.91
C ILE A 175 -18.93 8.22 11.13
N THR A 176 -17.73 8.18 11.70
CA THR A 176 -17.29 9.10 12.76
C THR A 176 -16.31 10.11 12.19
N ILE A 177 -16.53 11.39 12.48
CA ILE A 177 -15.59 12.48 12.22
C ILE A 177 -15.03 12.94 13.55
N LYS A 178 -13.70 12.86 13.72
CA LYS A 178 -13.02 13.16 14.99
C LYS A 178 -11.89 14.16 14.78
N VAL A 179 -11.73 15.08 15.71
CA VAL A 179 -10.59 15.98 15.75
C VAL A 179 -9.35 15.21 16.17
N LEU A 180 -8.32 15.23 15.33
CA LEU A 180 -7.06 14.53 15.53
C LEU A 180 -5.90 15.38 15.02
N ARG A 181 -4.95 15.71 15.90
CA ARG A 181 -3.71 16.45 15.57
C ARG A 181 -3.93 17.72 14.75
N GLY A 182 -4.89 18.54 15.16
CA GLY A 182 -5.17 19.82 14.49
C GLY A 182 -5.87 19.69 13.12
N ALA A 183 -6.54 18.57 12.87
CA ALA A 183 -7.29 18.28 11.66
C ALA A 183 -8.44 17.30 11.95
N LEU A 184 -9.18 16.87 10.93
CA LEU A 184 -10.21 15.86 11.02
C LEU A 184 -9.69 14.49 10.54
N ALA A 185 -9.99 13.45 11.30
CA ALA A 185 -9.94 12.07 10.87
C ALA A 185 -11.38 11.57 10.66
N VAL A 186 -11.62 10.91 9.54
CA VAL A 186 -12.93 10.36 9.16
C VAL A 186 -12.80 8.85 9.09
N THR A 187 -13.66 8.15 9.83
CA THR A 187 -13.68 6.70 9.84
C THR A 187 -15.06 6.14 9.51
N ASN A 188 -15.12 5.00 8.83
CA ASN A 188 -16.34 4.23 8.61
C ASN A 188 -16.24 2.94 9.43
N THR A 189 -17.19 2.74 10.34
CA THR A 189 -17.30 1.53 11.18
C THR A 189 -18.45 0.67 10.67
N MET A 190 -18.17 -0.60 10.35
CA MET A 190 -19.14 -1.54 9.75
C MET A 190 -18.81 -2.99 10.16
N SER A 191 -19.69 -3.94 9.83
CA SER A 191 -19.43 -5.38 9.98
C SER A 191 -18.16 -5.78 9.22
N LEU A 192 -17.23 -6.46 9.91
CA LEU A 192 -16.00 -6.96 9.28
C LEU A 192 -16.29 -8.11 8.31
N ARG A 193 -17.20 -9.00 8.71
CA ARG A 193 -17.51 -10.26 8.06
C ARG A 193 -17.81 -10.14 6.57
N ASP A 194 -18.59 -9.13 6.21
CA ASP A 194 -19.19 -8.95 4.90
C ASP A 194 -19.12 -7.50 4.42
N GLU A 195 -19.70 -6.54 5.14
CA GLU A 195 -19.82 -5.13 4.72
C GLU A 195 -18.46 -4.48 4.39
N TYR A 196 -17.46 -4.72 5.24
CA TYR A 196 -16.08 -4.29 4.98
C TYR A 196 -15.48 -5.00 3.76
N LEU A 197 -15.68 -6.31 3.67
CA LEU A 197 -15.10 -7.16 2.62
C LEU A 197 -15.70 -6.83 1.24
N TYR A 198 -16.98 -6.48 1.16
CA TYR A 198 -17.62 -6.01 -0.08
C TYR A 198 -16.96 -4.76 -0.66
N GLY A 199 -16.32 -3.95 0.18
CA GLY A 199 -15.61 -2.74 -0.23
C GLY A 199 -14.12 -2.92 -0.54
N ILE A 200 -13.55 -4.11 -0.36
CA ILE A 200 -12.13 -4.39 -0.64
C ILE A 200 -11.88 -4.47 -2.15
N SER A 201 -10.97 -3.65 -2.66
CA SER A 201 -10.65 -3.56 -4.09
C SER A 201 -9.17 -3.82 -4.36
N GLU A 202 -8.73 -5.03 -4.06
CA GLU A 202 -7.33 -5.46 -4.23
C GLU A 202 -7.08 -6.17 -5.58
N VAL A 203 -8.07 -6.94 -6.05
CA VAL A 203 -8.02 -7.66 -7.32
C VAL A 203 -9.19 -7.25 -8.22
N SER A 204 -9.05 -7.46 -9.53
CA SER A 204 -10.17 -7.26 -10.45
C SER A 204 -11.32 -8.22 -10.13
N SER A 205 -12.55 -7.72 -10.09
CA SER A 205 -13.73 -8.54 -9.80
C SER A 205 -14.04 -9.54 -10.94
N SER A 206 -13.40 -9.38 -12.12
CA SER A 206 -13.52 -10.28 -13.26
C SER A 206 -12.61 -11.51 -13.21
N TRP A 207 -11.77 -11.63 -12.18
CA TRP A 207 -10.87 -12.77 -12.04
C TRP A 207 -11.61 -14.04 -11.61
N PRO A 208 -11.00 -15.24 -11.79
CA PRO A 208 -11.62 -16.50 -11.43
C PRO A 208 -12.10 -16.54 -9.97
N SER A 209 -13.21 -17.25 -9.72
CA SER A 209 -13.84 -17.31 -8.40
C SER A 209 -12.88 -17.68 -7.27
N ALA A 210 -12.04 -18.69 -7.47
CA ALA A 210 -11.13 -19.18 -6.43
C ALA A 210 -10.12 -18.13 -5.96
N VAL A 211 -9.62 -17.25 -6.84
CA VAL A 211 -8.74 -16.14 -6.43
C VAL A 211 -9.52 -15.01 -5.75
N LEU A 212 -10.76 -14.77 -6.14
CA LEU A 212 -11.62 -13.80 -5.43
C LEU A 212 -11.89 -14.27 -3.99
N GLU A 213 -12.22 -15.55 -3.81
CA GLU A 213 -12.42 -16.18 -2.50
C GLU A 213 -11.14 -16.20 -1.68
N ALA A 214 -10.00 -16.57 -2.26
CA ALA A 214 -8.70 -16.51 -1.59
C ALA A 214 -8.35 -15.08 -1.13
N GLN A 215 -8.58 -14.08 -1.99
CA GLN A 215 -8.38 -12.68 -1.63
C GLN A 215 -9.35 -12.22 -0.53
N ALA A 216 -10.61 -12.66 -0.54
CA ALA A 216 -11.57 -12.35 0.53
C ALA A 216 -11.12 -12.95 1.87
N ILE A 217 -10.74 -14.23 1.91
CA ILE A 217 -10.25 -14.91 3.11
C ILE A 217 -8.96 -14.25 3.63
N ALA A 218 -7.99 -13.97 2.75
CA ALA A 218 -6.76 -13.27 3.12
C ALA A 218 -7.06 -11.86 3.65
N SER A 219 -7.99 -11.13 3.02
CA SER A 219 -8.37 -9.79 3.49
C SER A 219 -9.06 -9.81 4.86
N ARG A 220 -9.94 -10.79 5.10
CA ARG A 220 -10.60 -11.01 6.39
C ARG A 220 -9.59 -11.32 7.49
N SER A 221 -8.63 -12.21 7.20
CA SER A 221 -7.62 -12.66 8.16
C SER A 221 -6.72 -11.50 8.61
N TYR A 222 -6.27 -10.67 7.66
CA TYR A 222 -5.52 -9.46 7.95
C TYR A 222 -6.32 -8.49 8.83
N ALA A 223 -7.58 -8.23 8.48
CA ALA A 223 -8.44 -7.33 9.23
C ALA A 223 -8.67 -7.81 10.67
N LEU A 224 -8.94 -9.11 10.86
CA LEU A 224 -9.06 -9.75 12.18
C LEU A 224 -7.77 -9.61 12.99
N SER A 225 -6.61 -9.79 12.36
CA SER A 225 -5.31 -9.64 13.04
C SER A 225 -5.02 -8.19 13.49
N LYS A 226 -5.81 -7.21 13.06
CA LYS A 226 -5.69 -5.78 13.44
C LYS A 226 -6.71 -5.32 14.48
N LEU A 227 -7.71 -6.14 14.80
CA LEU A 227 -8.82 -5.70 15.66
C LEU A 227 -8.41 -5.29 17.08
N GLY A 228 -7.34 -5.88 17.62
CA GLY A 228 -6.89 -5.62 18.99
C GLY A 228 -6.39 -4.20 19.28
N VAL A 229 -6.17 -3.36 18.26
CA VAL A 229 -5.60 -2.02 18.45
C VAL A 229 -6.30 -0.97 17.58
N VAL A 230 -6.93 0.02 18.21
CA VAL A 230 -7.33 1.26 17.55
C VAL A 230 -6.16 2.23 17.56
N ARG A 231 -5.57 2.51 16.39
CA ARG A 231 -4.37 3.34 16.28
C ARG A 231 -4.70 4.82 16.52
N ALA A 232 -4.08 5.41 17.53
CA ALA A 232 -4.25 6.83 17.87
C ALA A 232 -3.82 7.82 16.76
N ALA A 233 -3.11 7.38 15.72
CA ALA A 233 -2.70 8.23 14.60
C ALA A 233 -3.80 8.46 13.56
N CYS A 234 -4.85 7.63 13.53
CA CYS A 234 -5.94 7.68 12.56
C CYS A 234 -7.32 7.44 13.17
N ASP A 235 -7.37 7.11 14.48
CA ASP A 235 -8.56 6.63 15.16
C ASP A 235 -9.16 5.40 14.47
N CYS A 236 -8.33 4.43 14.05
CA CYS A 236 -8.74 3.33 13.19
C CYS A 236 -7.96 2.04 13.44
N GLN A 237 -8.56 0.87 13.15
CA GLN A 237 -7.79 -0.37 13.06
C GLN A 237 -7.03 -0.45 11.74
N VAL A 238 -7.63 -0.03 10.62
CA VAL A 238 -7.04 -0.09 9.27
C VAL A 238 -7.28 1.20 8.48
N TYR A 239 -6.34 1.55 7.59
CA TYR A 239 -6.47 2.59 6.58
C TYR A 239 -7.13 2.01 5.33
N SER A 240 -7.83 2.86 4.57
CA SER A 240 -8.49 2.47 3.32
C SER A 240 -7.55 2.43 2.10
N HIS A 241 -6.23 2.43 2.29
CA HIS A 241 -5.24 2.48 1.21
C HIS A 241 -4.07 1.53 1.48
N ILE A 242 -3.10 1.51 0.57
CA ILE A 242 -1.94 0.58 0.49
C ILE A 242 -1.07 0.45 1.77
N SER A 243 -1.31 1.25 2.80
CA SER A 243 -0.64 1.06 4.10
C SER A 243 -1.25 -0.11 4.88
N ASP A 244 -2.53 -0.41 4.64
CA ASP A 244 -3.20 -1.62 5.12
C ASP A 244 -3.88 -2.32 3.95
N GLN A 245 -5.13 -1.96 3.60
CA GLN A 245 -5.89 -2.57 2.51
C GLN A 245 -6.66 -1.52 1.71
N ASN A 246 -6.72 -1.67 0.40
CA ASN A 246 -7.45 -0.78 -0.50
C ASN A 246 -8.96 -0.99 -0.35
N PHE A 247 -9.59 -0.13 0.46
CA PHE A 247 -11.03 -0.15 0.71
C PHE A 247 -11.70 1.04 0.00
N VAL A 248 -12.59 0.75 -0.95
CA VAL A 248 -13.26 1.76 -1.79
C VAL A 248 -14.76 1.88 -1.49
N GLY A 249 -15.22 1.22 -0.42
CA GLY A 249 -16.62 1.21 0.01
C GLY A 249 -17.54 0.64 -1.07
N PHE A 250 -18.70 1.27 -1.25
CA PHE A 250 -19.77 0.80 -2.14
C PHE A 250 -19.35 0.69 -3.61
N SER A 251 -18.30 1.39 -4.02
CA SER A 251 -17.84 1.38 -5.42
C SER A 251 -17.41 0.00 -5.92
N LYS A 252 -16.95 -0.89 -5.02
CA LYS A 252 -16.53 -2.25 -5.42
C LYS A 252 -17.72 -3.15 -5.73
N GLU A 253 -18.65 -3.32 -4.79
CA GLU A 253 -19.82 -4.17 -5.01
C GLU A 253 -20.80 -3.61 -6.06
N SER A 254 -20.82 -2.29 -6.26
CA SER A 254 -21.65 -1.64 -7.30
C SER A 254 -20.99 -1.50 -8.67
N GLU A 255 -19.86 -2.17 -8.92
CA GLU A 255 -19.22 -2.18 -10.22
C GLU A 255 -20.18 -2.74 -11.30
N PRO A 256 -20.48 -2.01 -12.41
CA PRO A 256 -21.56 -2.31 -13.35
C PRO A 256 -21.56 -3.67 -14.06
N ARG A 257 -20.50 -4.48 -13.93
CA ARG A 257 -20.38 -5.79 -14.60
C ARG A 257 -19.95 -6.89 -13.67
N PHE A 258 -18.96 -6.62 -12.82
CA PHE A 258 -18.28 -7.68 -12.09
C PHE A 258 -18.41 -7.53 -10.57
N GLY A 259 -19.01 -6.45 -10.05
CA GLY A 259 -19.14 -6.21 -8.61
C GLY A 259 -19.90 -7.33 -7.89
N HIS A 260 -20.92 -7.88 -8.55
CA HIS A 260 -21.69 -9.03 -8.05
C HIS A 260 -20.84 -10.31 -7.91
N LEU A 261 -19.81 -10.51 -8.75
CA LEU A 261 -18.91 -11.65 -8.65
C LEU A 261 -18.02 -11.56 -7.40
N TRP A 262 -17.50 -10.36 -7.12
CA TRP A 262 -16.75 -10.09 -5.89
C TRP A 262 -17.63 -10.31 -4.66
N LYS A 263 -18.83 -9.70 -4.64
CA LYS A 263 -19.77 -9.88 -3.53
C LYS A 263 -20.08 -11.36 -3.30
N ALA A 264 -20.40 -12.11 -4.36
CA ALA A 264 -20.69 -13.53 -4.26
C ALA A 264 -19.48 -14.36 -3.77
N ALA A 265 -18.25 -13.96 -4.10
CA ALA A 265 -17.04 -14.59 -3.57
C ALA A 265 -16.87 -14.36 -2.06
N VAL A 266 -17.16 -13.14 -1.58
CA VAL A 266 -17.20 -12.86 -0.14
C VAL A 266 -18.25 -13.75 0.53
N ASP A 267 -19.47 -13.79 -0.03
CA ASP A 267 -20.59 -14.57 0.50
C ASP A 267 -20.26 -16.07 0.59
N ARG A 268 -19.59 -16.64 -0.41
CA ARG A 268 -19.17 -18.06 -0.41
C ARG A 268 -18.18 -18.44 0.69
N THR A 269 -17.50 -17.46 1.27
CA THR A 269 -16.52 -17.70 2.35
C THR A 269 -17.14 -17.67 3.75
N ILE A 270 -18.45 -17.38 3.84
CA ILE A 270 -19.23 -17.37 5.08
C ILE A 270 -19.77 -18.77 5.34
N ILE A 271 -19.60 -19.28 6.55
CA ILE A 271 -19.92 -20.68 6.90
C ILE A 271 -21.27 -20.80 7.60
N ASP A 272 -21.47 -20.00 8.65
CA ASP A 272 -22.71 -19.93 9.43
C ASP A 272 -22.92 -18.50 9.93
N THR A 273 -23.96 -18.22 10.73
CA THR A 273 -24.31 -16.88 11.22
C THR A 273 -23.21 -16.17 12.04
N THR A 274 -22.20 -16.89 12.51
CA THR A 274 -21.14 -16.40 13.39
C THR A 274 -19.72 -16.61 12.85
N THR A 275 -19.52 -17.54 11.91
CA THR A 275 -18.19 -17.89 11.41
C THR A 275 -18.03 -17.76 9.91
N SER A 276 -16.79 -17.47 9.50
CA SER A 276 -16.34 -17.44 8.10
C SER A 276 -14.95 -18.07 7.99
N LEU A 277 -14.53 -18.43 6.77
CA LEU A 277 -13.18 -18.93 6.51
C LEU A 277 -12.12 -17.85 6.75
N VAL A 278 -11.10 -18.22 7.52
CA VAL A 278 -9.96 -17.38 7.93
C VAL A 278 -8.67 -18.21 7.86
N VAL A 279 -7.56 -17.58 7.51
CA VAL A 279 -6.22 -18.16 7.63
C VAL A 279 -5.77 -18.04 9.09
N LEU A 280 -5.58 -19.18 9.75
CA LEU A 280 -5.16 -19.26 11.14
C LEU A 280 -3.72 -19.78 11.22
N SER A 281 -2.87 -19.04 11.94
CA SER A 281 -1.55 -19.49 12.38
C SER A 281 -1.64 -19.75 13.88
N GLU A 282 -1.32 -20.97 14.33
CA GLU A 282 -1.39 -21.34 15.75
C GLU A 282 -2.77 -21.00 16.37
N GLY A 283 -3.85 -21.22 15.62
CA GLY A 283 -5.22 -20.94 16.06
C GLY A 283 -5.62 -19.46 16.11
N LYS A 284 -4.74 -18.53 15.72
CA LYS A 284 -5.02 -17.08 15.69
C LYS A 284 -5.09 -16.57 14.24
N PRO A 285 -5.93 -15.57 13.93
CA PRO A 285 -5.95 -14.94 12.62
C PRO A 285 -4.55 -14.48 12.19
N ALA A 286 -4.07 -15.02 11.08
CA ALA A 286 -2.76 -14.71 10.55
C ALA A 286 -2.79 -13.31 9.91
N GLN A 287 -1.69 -12.56 10.08
CA GLN A 287 -1.50 -11.31 9.35
C GLN A 287 -1.08 -11.62 7.91
N THR A 288 -2.07 -11.86 7.06
CA THR A 288 -1.96 -12.28 5.67
C THR A 288 -1.62 -11.12 4.74
N TYR A 289 -0.33 -10.85 4.58
CA TYR A 289 0.14 -9.91 3.56
C TYR A 289 -0.08 -10.45 2.15
N PHE A 290 -0.36 -9.57 1.20
CA PHE A 290 -0.50 -9.91 -0.22
C PHE A 290 -0.05 -8.72 -1.07
N PHE A 291 0.32 -8.98 -2.32
CA PHE A 291 0.88 -7.98 -3.22
C PHE A 291 0.58 -8.36 -4.68
N SER A 292 0.84 -7.45 -5.61
CA SER A 292 0.46 -7.65 -7.00
C SER A 292 1.21 -8.81 -7.67
N SER A 293 2.54 -8.70 -7.80
CA SER A 293 3.36 -9.69 -8.50
C SER A 293 4.79 -9.68 -8.00
N SER A 294 5.47 -10.83 -8.10
CA SER A 294 6.84 -11.01 -7.64
C SER A 294 7.85 -10.93 -8.79
N GLY A 295 9.14 -11.06 -8.46
CA GLY A 295 10.20 -11.26 -9.45
C GLY A 295 10.43 -12.72 -9.85
N GLY A 296 9.49 -13.63 -9.55
CA GLY A 296 9.56 -15.05 -9.87
C GLY A 296 9.44 -15.97 -8.64
N ALA A 297 9.59 -15.41 -7.44
CA ALA A 297 9.34 -16.07 -6.16
C ALA A 297 8.98 -15.00 -5.11
N THR A 298 8.24 -15.37 -4.06
CA THR A 298 7.89 -14.45 -2.96
C THR A 298 9.07 -14.24 -2.00
N GLN A 299 8.91 -13.40 -0.98
CA GLN A 299 9.93 -13.13 0.04
C GLN A 299 9.37 -13.38 1.43
N SER A 300 10.28 -13.67 2.35
CA SER A 300 9.97 -13.73 3.77
C SER A 300 9.74 -12.33 4.36
N THR A 301 9.00 -12.25 5.45
CA THR A 301 8.90 -11.04 6.29
C THR A 301 10.25 -10.63 6.90
N LEU A 302 11.14 -11.60 7.14
CA LEU A 302 12.50 -11.35 7.64
C LEU A 302 13.35 -10.58 6.62
N ASP A 303 13.32 -10.99 5.36
CA ASP A 303 14.06 -10.32 4.30
C ASP A 303 13.51 -8.91 4.05
N ALA A 304 12.19 -8.81 3.88
CA ALA A 304 11.53 -7.56 3.55
C ALA A 304 11.62 -6.53 4.69
N TRP A 305 11.33 -6.95 5.92
CA TRP A 305 11.08 -6.04 7.05
C TRP A 305 11.90 -6.34 8.31
N GLY A 306 12.63 -7.45 8.35
CA GLY A 306 13.54 -7.77 9.46
C GLY A 306 12.90 -8.48 10.64
N THR A 307 11.62 -8.84 10.56
CA THR A 307 10.92 -9.63 11.58
C THR A 307 10.37 -10.87 10.90
N ALA A 308 10.74 -12.05 11.37
CA ALA A 308 10.23 -13.30 10.82
C ALA A 308 8.81 -13.58 11.31
N THR A 309 8.02 -14.22 10.46
CA THR A 309 6.78 -14.91 10.83
C THR A 309 6.86 -16.33 10.28
N ALA A 310 6.29 -17.30 11.00
CA ALA A 310 6.38 -18.72 10.63
C ALA A 310 5.76 -18.98 9.24
N TYR A 311 4.66 -18.28 8.94
CA TYR A 311 3.82 -18.57 7.80
C TYR A 311 4.14 -17.82 6.50
N THR A 312 5.05 -16.84 6.49
CA THR A 312 5.44 -16.16 5.24
C THR A 312 6.84 -16.59 4.82
N GLN A 313 6.90 -17.69 4.07
CA GLN A 313 8.13 -18.19 3.47
C GLN A 313 8.18 -17.86 1.98
N SER A 314 9.38 -17.85 1.41
CA SER A 314 9.55 -17.75 -0.04
C SER A 314 8.95 -18.97 -0.73
N VAL A 315 8.12 -18.75 -1.74
CA VAL A 315 7.60 -19.80 -2.63
C VAL A 315 7.74 -19.37 -4.09
N PRO A 316 7.88 -20.32 -5.04
CA PRO A 316 7.91 -19.99 -6.46
C PRO A 316 6.64 -19.24 -6.91
N ASP A 317 6.80 -18.32 -7.85
CA ASP A 317 5.70 -17.54 -8.42
C ASP A 317 6.06 -17.13 -9.87
N THR A 318 6.21 -18.16 -10.71
CA THR A 318 6.65 -18.02 -12.10
C THR A 318 5.66 -17.24 -12.96
N ALA A 319 4.37 -17.27 -12.62
CA ALA A 319 3.33 -16.51 -13.32
C ALA A 319 3.55 -14.99 -13.26
N SER A 320 4.20 -14.48 -12.22
CA SER A 320 4.49 -13.05 -12.09
C SER A 320 5.50 -12.52 -13.10
N VAL A 321 6.38 -13.38 -13.62
CA VAL A 321 7.39 -13.03 -14.64
C VAL A 321 7.01 -13.51 -16.04
N ASP A 322 5.84 -14.14 -16.20
CA ASP A 322 5.28 -14.41 -17.52
C ASP A 322 4.65 -13.13 -18.10
N VAL A 323 5.17 -12.69 -19.25
CA VAL A 323 4.70 -11.49 -19.96
C VAL A 323 3.25 -11.62 -20.42
N LYS A 324 2.75 -12.83 -20.69
CA LYS A 324 1.34 -13.00 -21.09
C LYS A 324 0.41 -12.78 -19.90
N THR A 325 0.79 -13.29 -18.74
CA THR A 325 0.01 -13.19 -17.50
C THR A 325 0.14 -11.80 -16.86
N ASN A 326 1.34 -11.24 -16.80
CA ASN A 326 1.66 -9.96 -16.16
C ASN A 326 2.42 -9.01 -17.12
N PRO A 327 1.80 -8.53 -18.21
CA PRO A 327 2.50 -7.78 -19.27
C PRO A 327 3.16 -6.49 -18.79
N ARG A 328 2.66 -5.89 -17.71
CA ARG A 328 3.15 -4.60 -17.21
C ARG A 328 4.35 -4.72 -16.27
N PHE A 329 4.43 -5.81 -15.51
CA PHE A 329 5.42 -5.95 -14.45
C PHE A 329 6.23 -7.25 -14.51
N ALA A 330 6.00 -8.13 -15.48
CA ALA A 330 6.92 -9.22 -15.78
C ALA A 330 8.34 -8.68 -16.07
N SER A 331 8.42 -7.49 -16.68
CA SER A 331 9.61 -6.65 -16.68
C SER A 331 9.22 -5.17 -16.66
N TRP A 332 10.07 -4.31 -16.11
CA TRP A 332 9.87 -2.87 -16.09
C TRP A 332 11.21 -2.11 -16.12
N LYS A 333 11.13 -0.84 -16.55
CA LYS A 333 12.19 0.17 -16.40
C LYS A 333 11.66 1.31 -15.54
N ALA A 334 12.48 1.85 -14.66
CA ALA A 334 12.13 2.96 -13.80
C ALA A 334 13.33 3.86 -13.55
N SER A 335 13.08 5.12 -13.22
CA SER A 335 14.11 6.06 -12.82
C SER A 335 13.70 6.84 -11.58
N ALA A 336 14.68 7.31 -10.83
CA ALA A 336 14.47 8.18 -9.67
C ALA A 336 15.47 9.34 -9.70
N THR A 337 15.01 10.54 -9.38
CA THR A 337 15.91 11.70 -9.30
C THR A 337 16.87 11.54 -8.14
N ARG A 338 18.06 12.12 -8.27
CA ARG A 338 19.06 12.12 -7.21
C ARG A 338 18.54 12.70 -5.90
N GLU A 339 17.67 13.71 -5.94
CA GLU A 339 17.05 14.31 -4.76
C GLU A 339 16.09 13.34 -4.05
N LEU A 340 15.35 12.52 -4.82
CA LEU A 340 14.49 11.48 -4.25
C LEU A 340 15.33 10.37 -3.61
N ILE A 341 16.41 9.95 -4.26
CA ILE A 341 17.35 8.95 -3.72
C ILE A 341 18.03 9.47 -2.44
N ALA A 342 18.51 10.71 -2.43
CA ALA A 342 19.08 11.34 -1.24
C ALA A 342 18.09 11.35 -0.07
N LYS A 343 16.84 11.72 -0.32
CA LYS A 343 15.75 11.62 0.69
C LYS A 343 15.51 10.18 1.14
N ALA A 344 15.61 9.20 0.25
CA ALA A 344 15.41 7.79 0.60
C ALA A 344 16.43 7.30 1.65
N PHE A 345 17.70 7.70 1.50
CA PHE A 345 18.78 7.40 2.44
C PHE A 345 18.89 8.39 3.61
N VAL A 346 18.15 9.50 3.58
CA VAL A 346 18.30 10.60 4.54
C VAL A 346 19.74 11.15 4.50
N LEU A 347 20.22 11.41 3.29
CA LEU A 347 21.51 12.03 3.00
C LEU A 347 21.29 13.39 2.32
N PRO A 348 22.26 14.33 2.41
CA PRO A 348 22.19 15.59 1.67
C PRO A 348 22.23 15.37 0.15
N ASP A 349 22.99 14.37 -0.30
CA ASP A 349 23.12 13.94 -1.68
C ASP A 349 23.52 12.45 -1.76
N VAL A 350 23.39 11.87 -2.95
CA VAL A 350 23.87 10.51 -3.27
C VAL A 350 24.51 10.55 -4.65
N VAL A 351 25.75 10.05 -4.75
CA VAL A 351 26.53 10.01 -5.99
C VAL A 351 26.66 8.60 -6.55
N SER A 352 26.53 7.56 -5.72
CA SER A 352 26.55 6.17 -6.15
C SER A 352 25.61 5.29 -5.32
N LEU A 353 25.16 4.20 -5.95
CA LEU A 353 24.35 3.15 -5.35
C LEU A 353 25.05 1.80 -5.52
N GLU A 354 24.94 0.95 -4.52
CA GLU A 354 25.49 -0.41 -4.54
C GLU A 354 24.49 -1.40 -3.95
N ILE A 355 24.11 -2.43 -4.71
CA ILE A 355 23.32 -3.54 -4.21
C ILE A 355 24.25 -4.44 -3.39
N LEU A 356 24.04 -4.48 -2.08
CA LEU A 356 24.92 -5.20 -1.15
C LEU A 356 24.58 -6.69 -1.06
N SER A 357 23.30 -7.05 -1.18
CA SER A 357 22.85 -8.43 -1.03
C SER A 357 21.47 -8.66 -1.63
N ARG A 358 21.20 -9.94 -1.94
CA ARG A 358 19.89 -10.46 -2.36
C ARG A 358 19.51 -11.67 -1.52
N ASN A 359 18.21 -11.97 -1.45
CA ASN A 359 17.75 -13.26 -0.94
C ASN A 359 17.65 -14.31 -2.06
N GLU A 360 17.26 -15.53 -1.72
CA GLU A 360 17.11 -16.65 -2.65
C GLU A 360 16.08 -16.38 -3.77
N ALA A 361 15.09 -15.54 -3.49
CA ALA A 361 14.11 -15.10 -4.49
C ALA A 361 14.65 -14.02 -5.45
N GLY A 362 15.92 -13.60 -5.31
CA GLY A 362 16.55 -12.59 -6.14
C GLY A 362 16.21 -11.14 -5.78
N ALA A 363 15.42 -10.91 -4.73
CA ALA A 363 15.07 -9.57 -4.28
C ALA A 363 16.25 -8.92 -3.56
N VAL A 364 16.45 -7.63 -3.77
CA VAL A 364 17.45 -6.85 -3.04
C VAL A 364 17.08 -6.82 -1.56
N THR A 365 17.93 -7.37 -0.68
CA THR A 365 17.74 -7.32 0.77
C THR A 365 18.36 -6.08 1.37
N PHE A 366 19.54 -5.67 0.87
CA PHE A 366 20.19 -4.42 1.28
C PHE A 366 20.83 -3.68 0.10
N ILE A 367 20.79 -2.35 0.18
CA ILE A 367 21.40 -1.42 -0.76
C ILE A 367 22.09 -0.30 0.02
N ALA A 368 23.24 0.15 -0.48
CA ALA A 368 23.98 1.30 0.01
C ALA A 368 23.83 2.50 -0.94
N GLY A 369 23.79 3.70 -0.36
CA GLY A 369 23.98 4.96 -1.07
C GLY A 369 25.12 5.74 -0.46
N THR A 370 25.98 6.30 -1.31
CA THR A 370 27.19 7.05 -0.91
C THR A 370 27.03 8.52 -1.30
N SER A 371 27.29 9.44 -0.37
CA SER A 371 27.29 10.89 -0.62
C SER A 371 28.58 11.36 -1.31
N SER A 372 28.59 12.58 -1.86
CA SER A 372 29.82 13.19 -2.40
C SER A 372 30.94 13.35 -1.36
N THR A 373 30.58 13.40 -0.08
CA THR A 373 31.51 13.46 1.06
C THR A 373 31.99 12.09 1.54
N GLY A 374 31.59 11.00 0.87
CA GLY A 374 31.99 9.63 1.20
C GLY A 374 31.19 8.98 2.34
N ILE A 375 30.12 9.63 2.83
CA ILE A 375 29.24 9.02 3.83
C ILE A 375 28.38 7.95 3.17
N VAL A 376 28.47 6.72 3.68
CA VAL A 376 27.68 5.58 3.21
C VAL A 376 26.53 5.31 4.16
N LYS A 377 25.32 5.17 3.62
CA LYS A 377 24.15 4.66 4.38
C LYS A 377 23.58 3.41 3.74
N LYS A 378 23.32 2.41 4.59
CA LYS A 378 22.69 1.14 4.24
C LYS A 378 21.22 1.13 4.65
N ILE A 379 20.33 0.72 3.75
CA ILE A 379 18.91 0.46 4.05
C ILE A 379 18.45 -0.85 3.42
N ARG A 380 17.30 -1.37 3.89
CA ARG A 380 16.68 -2.56 3.28
C ARG A 380 16.17 -2.27 1.88
N GLY A 381 16.18 -3.25 0.99
CA GLY A 381 15.70 -3.08 -0.38
C GLY A 381 14.21 -2.72 -0.46
N ASP A 382 13.35 -3.28 0.38
CA ASP A 382 11.92 -2.90 0.42
C ASP A 382 11.69 -1.46 0.91
N THR A 383 12.52 -1.00 1.86
CA THR A 383 12.54 0.40 2.32
C THR A 383 13.01 1.32 1.20
N PHE A 384 14.08 0.95 0.49
CA PHE A 384 14.55 1.69 -0.68
C PHE A 384 13.46 1.76 -1.74
N ARG A 385 12.84 0.64 -2.11
CA ARG A 385 11.74 0.59 -3.07
C ARG A 385 10.65 1.59 -2.73
N SER A 386 10.15 1.56 -1.49
CA SER A 386 9.09 2.47 -1.04
C SER A 386 9.49 3.94 -1.17
N ARG A 387 10.72 4.30 -0.74
CA ARG A 387 11.16 5.69 -0.68
C ARG A 387 11.63 6.23 -2.03
N ALA A 388 12.24 5.39 -2.86
CA ALA A 388 12.65 5.69 -4.23
C ALA A 388 11.50 5.60 -5.24
N LYS A 389 10.32 5.12 -4.81
CA LYS A 389 9.10 4.97 -5.62
C LYS A 389 9.28 4.07 -6.85
N ILE A 390 10.11 3.03 -6.74
CA ILE A 390 10.27 2.01 -7.78
C ILE A 390 9.25 0.86 -7.58
N PRO A 391 8.93 0.09 -8.62
CA PRO A 391 7.85 -0.92 -8.57
C PRO A 391 8.02 -2.02 -7.51
N SER A 392 9.24 -2.54 -7.33
CA SER A 392 9.50 -3.73 -6.52
C SER A 392 10.94 -3.78 -6.00
N PRO A 393 11.26 -4.68 -5.05
CA PRO A 393 12.63 -4.95 -4.62
C PRO A 393 13.42 -5.89 -5.57
N TRP A 394 12.82 -6.41 -6.64
CA TRP A 394 13.51 -7.18 -7.68
C TRP A 394 14.00 -6.24 -8.78
N PHE A 395 15.13 -5.58 -8.53
CA PHE A 395 15.70 -4.63 -9.47
C PHE A 395 17.20 -4.78 -9.62
N ASN A 396 17.72 -4.24 -10.73
CA ASN A 396 19.12 -4.05 -11.04
C ASN A 396 19.38 -2.56 -11.25
N LEU A 397 20.57 -2.10 -10.85
CA LEU A 397 21.07 -0.78 -11.19
C LEU A 397 21.49 -0.79 -12.66
N VAL A 398 21.06 0.20 -13.43
CA VAL A 398 21.56 0.42 -14.79
C VAL A 398 22.81 1.28 -14.67
N ILE A 399 23.98 0.69 -14.90
CA ILE A 399 25.24 1.43 -14.93
C ILE A 399 25.29 2.21 -16.25
N PRO A 400 25.45 3.55 -16.22
CA PRO A 400 25.61 4.30 -17.46
C PRO A 400 26.86 3.80 -18.20
N PRO A 401 26.80 3.65 -19.53
CA PRO A 401 27.96 3.20 -20.29
C PRO A 401 29.15 4.12 -20.00
N VAL A 402 30.31 3.53 -19.71
CA VAL A 402 31.56 4.28 -19.60
C VAL A 402 31.77 4.99 -20.94
N PRO A 403 31.95 6.32 -20.98
CA PRO A 403 32.26 7.00 -22.23
C PRO A 403 33.52 6.36 -22.81
N GLN A 404 33.43 5.80 -24.02
CA GLN A 404 34.62 5.44 -24.76
C GLN A 404 35.32 6.75 -25.10
N GLY A 405 36.49 6.95 -24.48
CA GLY A 405 37.31 8.15 -24.61
C GLY A 405 38.02 8.24 -25.96
#